data_AF-A0A1V3WQV9-F1
#
_entry.id   AF-A0A1V3WQV9-F1
#
_cell.length_a   1.000
_cell.length_b   1.000
_cell.length_c   1.000
_cell.angle_alpha   90.00
_cell.angle_beta   90.00
_cell.angle_gamma   90.00
#
_symmetry.space_group_name_H-M   'P 1'
#
loop_
_entity.id
_entity.type
_entity.pdbx_description
1 polymer ?
#
loop_
_entity_poly.entity_id
_entity_poly.type
_entity_poly.pdbx_seq_one_letter_code
_entity_poly.pdbx_strand_id
1 'polypeptide(L)'
;MSLSDETLHIDVPVELDEVKVVFSVASLTFEGDMPAVLFHLGIVVADAAAWQISSHVVAVFHTNAGHVTLDDQAYNANRHVSTGNPYKRVLADLIAKGVHIELCGATARANGWRNADLIPEPGSTGTPWPD
;
A
#
# COMPACT_ATOMS: atom_id res chain seq x y z
N MET A 1 -19.87 39.10 15.73
CA MET A 1 -19.93 38.60 14.35
C MET A 1 -19.86 37.09 14.43
N SER A 2 -20.91 36.39 14.02
CA SER A 2 -20.87 34.93 13.87
C SER A 2 -20.02 34.65 12.64
N LEU A 3 -19.01 33.79 12.76
CA LEU A 3 -18.46 33.15 11.56
C LEU A 3 -19.63 32.42 10.91
N SER A 4 -19.88 32.68 9.63
CA SER A 4 -20.73 31.84 8.79
C SER A 4 -20.22 30.39 8.89
N ASP A 5 -21.11 29.42 8.76
CA ASP A 5 -20.74 28.00 8.74
C ASP A 5 -19.91 27.72 7.47
N GLU A 6 -18.59 27.94 7.58
CA GLU A 6 -17.57 27.78 6.52
C GLU A 6 -17.11 26.32 6.39
N THR A 7 -17.97 25.36 6.74
CA THR A 7 -17.67 23.94 6.58
C THR A 7 -17.63 23.56 5.09
N LEU A 8 -16.71 22.66 4.73
CA LEU A 8 -16.59 22.16 3.37
C LEU A 8 -17.91 21.51 2.93
N HIS A 9 -18.53 22.09 1.91
CA HIS A 9 -19.70 21.52 1.26
C HIS A 9 -19.29 20.89 -0.08
N ILE A 10 -19.65 19.63 -0.29
CA ILE A 10 -19.45 18.94 -1.57
C ILE A 10 -20.75 19.05 -2.37
N ASP A 11 -20.77 19.88 -3.40
CA ASP A 11 -21.98 20.13 -4.21
C ASP A 11 -22.35 18.94 -5.11
N VAL A 12 -21.35 18.17 -5.54
CA VAL A 12 -21.52 17.02 -6.42
C VAL A 12 -20.68 15.87 -5.87
N PRO A 13 -21.25 14.95 -5.10
CA PRO A 13 -20.52 13.78 -4.63
C PRO A 13 -20.20 12.87 -5.82
N VAL A 14 -18.96 12.37 -5.86
CA VAL A 14 -18.59 11.30 -6.79
C VAL A 14 -18.84 9.99 -6.06
N GLU A 15 -19.69 9.15 -6.63
CA GLU A 15 -19.89 7.76 -6.21
C GLU A 15 -19.72 6.89 -7.45
N LEU A 16 -18.96 5.81 -7.33
CA LEU A 16 -18.70 4.87 -8.42
C LEU A 16 -19.48 3.58 -8.17
N ASP A 17 -19.80 2.83 -9.23
CA ASP A 17 -20.41 1.49 -9.12
C ASP A 17 -19.34 0.39 -8.90
N GLU A 18 -18.09 0.66 -9.27
CA GLU A 18 -16.94 -0.23 -9.12
C GLU A 18 -15.64 0.59 -9.12
N VAL A 19 -14.63 0.14 -8.36
CA VAL A 19 -13.28 0.70 -8.40
C VAL A 19 -12.27 -0.36 -8.84
N LYS A 20 -11.50 -0.05 -9.89
CA LYS A 20 -10.33 -0.84 -10.30
C LYS A 20 -9.14 0.09 -10.48
N VAL A 21 -8.07 -0.12 -9.72
CA VAL A 21 -6.90 0.76 -9.75
C VAL A 21 -5.62 0.01 -9.43
N VAL A 22 -4.56 0.38 -10.15
CA VAL A 22 -3.20 -0.12 -9.92
C VAL A 22 -2.28 1.07 -9.65
N PHE A 23 -1.58 1.02 -8.52
CA PHE A 23 -0.56 1.98 -8.14
C PHE A 23 0.80 1.41 -8.50
N SER A 24 1.53 2.07 -9.41
CA SER A 24 2.95 1.77 -9.67
C SER A 24 3.81 2.69 -8.82
N VAL A 25 4.57 2.12 -7.87
CA VAL A 25 5.29 2.90 -6.86
C VAL A 25 6.80 2.68 -6.98
N ALA A 26 7.51 3.64 -7.57
CA ALA A 26 8.97 3.60 -7.70
C ALA A 26 9.71 4.14 -6.46
N SER A 27 9.11 5.14 -5.82
CA SER A 27 9.68 5.91 -4.72
C SER A 27 8.57 6.37 -3.79
N LEU A 28 8.91 6.55 -2.52
CA LEU A 28 7.99 7.08 -1.53
C LEU A 28 8.02 8.61 -1.55
N THR A 29 6.88 9.21 -1.86
CA THR A 29 6.58 10.60 -1.50
C THR A 29 5.86 10.58 -0.16
N PHE A 30 6.14 11.55 0.71
CA PHE A 30 5.63 11.59 2.07
C PHE A 30 4.69 12.78 2.28
N GLU A 31 3.56 12.50 2.94
CA GLU A 31 2.66 13.50 3.51
C GLU A 31 2.89 13.49 5.03
N GLY A 32 3.75 14.40 5.51
CA GLY A 32 4.32 14.30 6.86
C GLY A 32 5.18 13.04 7.01
N ASP A 33 4.85 12.18 7.97
CA ASP A 33 5.59 10.93 8.24
C ASP A 33 5.01 9.70 7.50
N MET A 34 3.89 9.84 6.81
CA MET A 34 3.21 8.74 6.10
C MET A 34 3.56 8.74 4.62
N PRO A 35 3.97 7.59 4.02
CA PRO A 35 4.06 7.51 2.57
C PRO A 35 2.69 7.78 1.94
N ALA A 36 2.63 8.76 1.06
CA ALA A 36 1.40 9.24 0.43
C ALA A 36 0.61 8.09 -0.18
N VAL A 37 1.26 7.14 -0.86
CA VAL A 37 0.57 6.01 -1.47
C VAL A 37 -0.19 5.14 -0.45
N LEU A 38 0.38 4.90 0.74
CA LEU A 38 -0.30 4.09 1.76
C LEU A 38 -1.54 4.79 2.30
N PHE A 39 -1.48 6.11 2.42
CA PHE A 39 -2.62 6.94 2.76
C PHE A 39 -3.71 6.89 1.67
N HIS A 40 -3.34 7.07 0.41
CA HIS A 40 -4.29 7.07 -0.71
C HIS A 40 -4.95 5.69 -0.92
N LEU A 41 -4.21 4.60 -0.77
CA LEU A 41 -4.78 3.24 -0.78
C LEU A 41 -5.87 3.11 0.28
N GLY A 42 -5.63 3.65 1.49
CA GLY A 42 -6.58 3.67 2.59
C GLY A 42 -7.85 4.46 2.27
N ILE A 43 -7.74 5.62 1.62
CA ILE A 43 -8.89 6.41 1.16
C ILE A 43 -9.71 5.60 0.15
N VAL A 44 -9.06 5.06 -0.89
CA VAL A 44 -9.76 4.36 -1.97
C VAL A 44 -10.59 3.17 -1.46
N VAL A 45 -10.03 2.35 -0.56
CA VAL A 45 -10.78 1.22 0.00
C VAL A 45 -11.84 1.65 1.02
N ALA A 46 -11.64 2.78 1.72
CA ALA A 46 -12.65 3.34 2.61
C ALA A 46 -13.85 3.89 1.83
N ASP A 47 -13.60 4.61 0.74
CA ASP A 47 -14.64 5.14 -0.14
C ASP A 47 -15.43 4.00 -0.80
N ALA A 48 -14.73 2.98 -1.33
CA ALA A 48 -15.39 1.81 -1.90
C ALA A 48 -16.28 1.07 -0.87
N ALA A 49 -15.81 0.96 0.38
CA ALA A 49 -16.62 0.37 1.46
C ALA A 49 -17.83 1.25 1.82
N ALA A 50 -17.66 2.58 1.85
CA ALA A 50 -18.74 3.52 2.14
C ALA A 50 -19.82 3.52 1.05
N TRP A 51 -19.42 3.41 -0.22
CA TRP A 51 -20.33 3.28 -1.37
C TRP A 51 -20.91 1.87 -1.53
N GLN A 52 -20.48 0.90 -0.70
CA GLN A 52 -20.91 -0.50 -0.75
C GLN A 52 -20.67 -1.18 -2.11
N ILE A 53 -19.55 -0.86 -2.76
CA ILE A 53 -19.20 -1.38 -4.09
C ILE A 53 -18.04 -2.35 -4.06
N SER A 54 -17.88 -3.11 -5.14
CA SER A 54 -16.69 -3.93 -5.34
C SER A 54 -15.47 -3.05 -5.67
N SER A 55 -14.33 -3.40 -5.08
CA SER A 55 -13.04 -2.79 -5.43
C SER A 55 -11.98 -3.84 -5.74
N HIS A 56 -11.10 -3.52 -6.68
CA HIS A 56 -9.87 -4.25 -6.96
C HIS A 56 -8.72 -3.24 -6.98
N VAL A 57 -8.00 -3.18 -5.86
CA VAL A 57 -6.93 -2.22 -5.61
C VAL A 57 -5.60 -2.98 -5.50
N VAL A 58 -4.65 -2.65 -6.37
CA VAL A 58 -3.32 -3.26 -6.38
C VAL A 58 -2.25 -2.18 -6.21
N ALA A 59 -1.27 -2.41 -5.35
CA ALA A 59 -0.08 -1.57 -5.23
C ALA A 59 1.18 -2.37 -5.55
N VAL A 60 1.86 -2.03 -6.64
CA VAL A 60 3.11 -2.65 -7.07
C VAL A 60 4.28 -1.76 -6.67
N PHE A 61 5.05 -2.20 -5.67
CA PHE A 61 6.24 -1.53 -5.21
C PHE A 61 7.46 -1.99 -6.00
N HIS A 62 8.27 -1.03 -6.46
CA HIS A 62 9.47 -1.29 -7.24
C HIS A 62 10.57 -0.28 -6.94
N THR A 63 11.78 -0.53 -7.46
CA THR A 63 12.94 0.35 -7.24
C THR A 63 13.17 0.57 -5.74
N ASN A 64 13.24 1.80 -5.24
CA ASN A 64 13.52 2.07 -3.83
C ASN A 64 12.31 1.76 -2.94
N ALA A 65 11.09 1.92 -3.47
CA ALA A 65 9.88 1.67 -2.70
C ALA A 65 9.66 0.17 -2.40
N GLY A 66 10.36 -0.74 -3.08
CA GLY A 66 10.32 -2.19 -2.79
C GLY A 66 10.65 -2.55 -1.34
N HIS A 67 11.43 -1.73 -0.62
CA HIS A 67 11.71 -1.95 0.80
C HIS A 67 10.44 -1.98 1.67
N VAL A 68 9.35 -1.34 1.24
CA VAL A 68 8.08 -1.31 1.97
C VAL A 68 7.52 -2.70 2.20
N THR A 69 7.76 -3.64 1.28
CA THR A 69 7.20 -5.00 1.32
C THR A 69 8.03 -5.99 2.13
N LEU A 70 9.21 -5.59 2.62
CA LEU A 70 10.13 -6.49 3.33
C LEU A 70 9.65 -6.80 4.75
N ASP A 71 9.93 -7.99 5.26
CA ASP A 71 9.74 -8.28 6.67
C ASP A 71 10.72 -7.49 7.55
N ASP A 72 10.60 -7.62 8.87
CA ASP A 72 11.41 -6.85 9.81
C ASP A 72 12.91 -7.19 9.70
N GLN A 73 13.25 -8.47 9.46
CA GLN A 73 14.63 -8.91 9.40
C GLN A 73 15.32 -8.42 8.12
N ALA A 74 14.67 -8.61 6.96
CA ALA A 74 15.17 -8.16 5.68
C ALA A 74 15.23 -6.63 5.61
N TYR A 75 14.21 -5.93 6.13
CA TYR A 75 14.22 -4.47 6.20
C TYR A 75 15.39 -3.95 7.04
N ASN A 76 15.57 -4.50 8.25
CA ASN A 76 16.68 -4.13 9.13
C ASN A 76 18.04 -4.32 8.47
N ALA A 77 18.24 -5.45 7.77
CA ALA A 77 19.48 -5.74 7.06
C ALA A 77 19.76 -4.75 5.92
N ASN A 78 18.73 -4.39 5.13
CA ASN A 78 18.86 -3.49 3.97
C ASN A 78 18.98 -2.02 4.37
N ARG A 79 18.36 -1.63 5.50
CA ARG A 79 18.32 -0.22 5.96
C ARG A 79 19.33 0.07 7.06
N HIS A 80 20.05 -0.94 7.53
CA HIS A 80 21.03 -0.86 8.62
C HIS A 80 20.42 -0.29 9.92
N VAL A 81 19.23 -0.78 10.26
CA VAL A 81 18.48 -0.41 11.48
C VAL A 81 18.09 -1.66 12.27
N SER A 82 17.58 -1.48 13.48
CA SER A 82 17.07 -2.56 14.34
C SER A 82 15.62 -2.34 14.78
N THR A 83 14.90 -1.45 14.10
CA THR A 83 13.55 -1.01 14.46
C THR A 83 12.44 -1.92 13.93
N GLY A 84 12.76 -2.77 12.95
CA GLY A 84 11.77 -3.45 12.10
C GLY A 84 11.29 -2.56 10.94
N ASN A 85 10.43 -3.12 10.09
CA ASN A 85 9.82 -2.38 8.99
C ASN A 85 8.71 -1.47 9.53
N PRO A 86 8.84 -0.13 9.43
CA PRO A 86 7.86 0.80 9.96
C PRO A 86 6.49 0.71 9.26
N TYR A 87 6.42 0.13 8.07
CA TYR A 87 5.20 0.04 7.26
C TYR A 87 4.41 -1.25 7.49
N LYS A 88 4.98 -2.23 8.22
CA LYS A 88 4.39 -3.58 8.35
C LYS A 88 2.95 -3.59 8.85
N ARG A 89 2.65 -2.78 9.87
CA ARG A 89 1.28 -2.68 10.41
C ARG A 89 0.32 -2.02 9.42
N VAL A 90 0.76 -0.94 8.76
CA VAL A 90 -0.06 -0.22 7.77
C VAL A 90 -0.38 -1.13 6.59
N LEU A 91 0.59 -1.91 6.10
CA LEU A 91 0.34 -2.90 5.04
C LEU A 91 -0.64 -3.98 5.49
N ALA A 92 -0.46 -4.55 6.69
CA ALA A 92 -1.38 -5.56 7.21
C ALA A 92 -2.82 -5.03 7.28
N ASP A 93 -3.01 -3.78 7.72
CA ASP A 93 -4.32 -3.13 7.78
C ASP A 93 -4.92 -2.89 6.38
N LEU A 94 -4.10 -2.52 5.39
CA LEU A 94 -4.54 -2.35 4.00
C LEU A 94 -4.91 -3.69 3.36
N ILE A 95 -4.13 -4.74 3.59
CA ILE A 95 -4.41 -6.10 3.11
C ILE A 95 -5.71 -6.62 3.73
N ALA A 96 -5.93 -6.40 5.03
CA ALA A 96 -7.18 -6.75 5.70
C ALA A 96 -8.40 -6.01 5.13
N LYS A 97 -8.19 -4.86 4.48
CA LYS A 97 -9.22 -4.09 3.75
C LYS A 97 -9.34 -4.46 2.27
N GLY A 98 -8.60 -5.45 1.79
CA GLY A 98 -8.68 -5.97 0.41
C GLY A 98 -7.72 -5.33 -0.59
N VAL A 99 -6.71 -4.57 -0.14
CA VAL A 99 -5.63 -4.11 -1.02
C VAL A 99 -4.67 -5.27 -1.29
N HIS A 100 -4.34 -5.50 -2.55
CA HIS A 100 -3.29 -6.42 -2.96
C HIS A 100 -1.93 -5.70 -3.01
N ILE A 101 -0.93 -6.19 -2.28
CA ILE A 101 0.41 -5.61 -2.23
C ILE A 101 1.39 -6.51 -2.98
N GLU A 102 2.05 -5.93 -3.98
CA GLU A 102 2.94 -6.66 -4.87
C GLU A 102 4.35 -6.05 -4.84
N LEU A 103 5.35 -6.91 -5.01
CA LEU A 103 6.74 -6.51 -5.22
C LEU A 103 7.15 -6.82 -6.67
N CYS A 104 7.74 -5.83 -7.34
CA CYS A 104 8.32 -6.03 -8.67
C CYS A 104 9.43 -7.10 -8.64
N GLY A 105 9.24 -8.18 -9.40
CA GLY A 105 10.20 -9.29 -9.48
C GLY A 105 11.62 -8.88 -9.93
N ALA A 106 11.75 -7.89 -10.83
CA ALA A 106 13.08 -7.38 -11.22
C ALA A 106 13.78 -6.68 -10.06
N THR A 107 13.03 -5.96 -9.21
CA THR A 107 13.56 -5.34 -7.99
C THR A 107 13.97 -6.41 -6.99
N ALA A 108 13.13 -7.44 -6.78
CA ALA A 108 13.46 -8.56 -5.91
C ALA A 108 14.75 -9.28 -6.35
N ARG A 109 14.85 -9.63 -7.64
CA ARG A 109 16.03 -10.29 -8.22
C ARG A 109 17.30 -9.44 -8.08
N ALA A 110 17.21 -8.13 -8.34
CA ALA A 110 18.35 -7.22 -8.23
C ALA A 110 18.89 -7.10 -6.80
N ASN A 111 18.02 -7.23 -5.79
CA ASN A 111 18.39 -7.15 -4.38
C ASN A 111 18.58 -8.53 -3.71
N GLY A 112 18.38 -9.63 -4.44
CA GLY A 112 18.46 -10.99 -3.91
C GLY A 112 17.35 -11.36 -2.91
N TRP A 113 16.25 -10.60 -2.88
CA TRP A 113 15.11 -10.84 -2.00
C TRP A 113 14.26 -12.02 -2.48
N ARG A 114 13.73 -12.78 -1.52
CA ARG A 114 12.94 -14.00 -1.70
C ARG A 114 11.59 -13.82 -1.02
N ASN A 115 10.64 -14.73 -1.27
CA ASN A 115 9.34 -14.69 -0.60
C ASN A 115 9.45 -14.73 0.93
N ALA A 116 10.48 -15.40 1.47
CA ALA A 116 10.74 -15.44 2.92
C ALA A 116 11.20 -14.09 3.50
N ASP A 117 11.65 -13.16 2.65
CA ASP A 117 12.07 -11.82 3.04
C ASP A 117 10.91 -10.80 3.01
N LEU A 118 9.72 -11.22 2.59
CA LEU A 118 8.55 -10.35 2.43
C LEU A 118 7.60 -10.46 3.62
N ILE A 119 6.86 -9.38 3.88
CA ILE A 119 5.73 -9.42 4.80
C ILE A 119 4.71 -10.45 4.27
N PRO A 120 4.29 -11.43 5.08
CA PRO A 120 3.34 -12.43 4.63
C PRO A 120 1.98 -11.78 4.36
N GLU A 121 1.43 -11.97 3.15
CA GLU A 121 0.02 -11.69 2.90
C GLU A 121 -0.83 -12.93 3.25
N PRO A 122 -1.88 -12.80 4.07
CA PRO A 122 -2.85 -13.86 4.29
C PRO A 122 -3.48 -14.29 2.96
N GLY A 123 -3.30 -15.56 2.56
CA GLY A 123 -3.93 -16.10 1.36
C GLY A 123 -3.13 -15.93 0.06
N SER A 124 -1.94 -15.33 0.09
CA SER A 124 -0.98 -15.45 -1.00
C SER A 124 -0.44 -16.88 -1.03
N THR A 125 -1.17 -17.79 -1.67
CA THR A 125 -0.57 -19.02 -2.18
C THR A 125 0.49 -18.56 -3.17
N GLY A 126 1.74 -18.48 -2.72
CA GLY A 126 2.88 -18.03 -3.51
C GLY A 126 2.84 -18.71 -4.86
N THR A 127 2.36 -17.98 -5.88
CA THR A 127 2.49 -18.43 -7.24
C THR A 127 3.97 -18.27 -7.53
N PRO A 128 4.73 -19.37 -7.72
CA PRO A 128 6.15 -19.25 -7.98
C PRO A 128 6.33 -18.37 -9.22
N TRP A 129 7.18 -17.36 -9.12
CA TRP A 129 7.57 -16.58 -10.29
C TRP A 129 8.12 -17.56 -11.35
N PRO A 130 7.63 -17.54 -12.60
CA PRO A 130 8.25 -18.34 -13.64
C PRO A 130 9.70 -17.87 -13.82
N ASP A 131 10.60 -18.85 -13.97
CA ASP A 131 12.05 -18.67 -14.09
C ASP A 131 12.44 -17.61 -15.13
#